data_AF-A0A7S3PPZ8-F1
#
_entry.id   AF-A0A7S3PPZ8-F1
#
_cell.length_a   1.000
_cell.length_b   1.000
_cell.length_c   1.000
_cell.angle_alpha   90.00
_cell.angle_beta   90.00
_cell.angle_gamma   90.00
#
_symmetry.space_group_name_H-M   'P 1'
#
loop_
_entity.id
_entity.type
_entity.pdbx_description
1 polymer ?
#
loop_
_entity_poly.entity_id
_entity_poly.type
_entity_poly.pdbx_seq_one_letter_code
_entity_poly.pdbx_strand_id
1 'polypeptide(L)'
;TGRPLMLEEYTNLGNKRCELSLAERRFSYMIYEDYAKCLESEGKWDQADRVLCLFTKLRHTDAKLADFLYVDEVQDMTQTELGLLVIAVGRNPEHMFLVGDTAQSISQGVDFRFGDLRSVIYSFCDLKKPMEKVKTLQRNYRSHNGILSVASKIIDLLHKTFPGSADKLAGDIGLAIGPRVEFLQIEKGNDKAVADVLDYNGRARLLTFPKGDLEGTDWKITAGKSSKGNKDDRFAYKPEIKVGSTEHRIYLICKEFNVDPPLVLDVVQSKGLEFSDVMIVDFFKDIPEARQKSWQNILLDSFIHTRNTNVAVDREVQRDLKLLYTAITRCCNKLTFVETGPSKAGSAFRRFLEHFDLSQDYVPPPPDANRQDLRMTKDEWTIQGIDIASSVDLDLDITGAEDTLYKAKMCFERNDDGKMIRRVDAMIMAARVRRIQEGKERMELSSKAVTEFLQLGMVDEAISLLERTSDNPYLERAIKMLKCLRK
;
A
#
# COMPACT_ATOMS: atom_id res chain seq x y z
N THR A 1 -27.47 -1.52 7.96
CA THR A 1 -28.26 -0.35 7.50
C THR A 1 -27.55 0.46 6.44
N GLY A 2 -26.21 0.35 6.30
CA GLY A 2 -25.44 1.04 5.25
C GLY A 2 -25.10 2.48 5.61
N ARG A 3 -25.96 3.19 6.35
CA ARG A 3 -25.70 4.59 6.73
C ARG A 3 -24.44 4.75 7.61
N PRO A 4 -23.80 5.95 7.59
CA PRO A 4 -22.80 6.32 8.57
C PRO A 4 -23.30 6.14 10.01
N LEU A 5 -22.38 5.79 10.91
CA LEU A 5 -22.68 5.69 12.34
C LEU A 5 -22.93 7.09 12.90
N MET A 6 -23.95 7.23 13.74
CA MET A 6 -24.11 8.44 14.55
C MET A 6 -23.05 8.45 15.65
N LEU A 7 -22.73 9.63 16.19
CA LEU A 7 -21.75 9.79 17.28
C LEU A 7 -22.00 8.81 18.44
N GLU A 8 -23.25 8.65 18.85
CA GLU A 8 -23.63 7.74 19.92
C GLU A 8 -23.33 6.28 19.57
N GLU A 9 -23.64 5.86 18.35
CA GLU A 9 -23.38 4.49 17.89
C GLU A 9 -21.88 4.22 17.77
N TYR A 10 -21.13 5.18 17.26
CA TYR A 10 -19.68 5.10 17.11
C TYR A 10 -18.96 5.06 18.48
N THR A 11 -19.35 5.95 19.39
CA THR A 11 -18.76 5.99 20.74
C THR A 11 -19.13 4.75 21.57
N ASN A 12 -20.26 4.10 21.28
CA ASN A 12 -20.70 2.86 21.93
C ASN A 12 -20.15 1.57 21.28
N LEU A 13 -19.32 1.65 20.23
CA LEU A 13 -18.71 0.46 19.65
C LEU A 13 -17.89 -0.32 20.70
N GLY A 14 -18.00 -1.64 20.70
CA GLY A 14 -17.16 -2.48 21.55
C GLY A 14 -15.67 -2.33 21.19
N ASN A 15 -14.78 -2.53 22.16
CA ASN A 15 -13.33 -2.39 21.96
C ASN A 15 -12.76 -3.27 20.82
N LYS A 16 -13.44 -4.37 20.46
CA LYS A 16 -13.06 -5.22 19.32
C LYS A 16 -13.39 -4.63 17.94
N ARG A 17 -14.26 -3.62 17.88
CA ARG A 17 -14.70 -2.97 16.63
C ARG A 17 -14.07 -1.60 16.42
N CYS A 18 -13.80 -0.91 17.51
CA CYS A 18 -13.06 0.34 17.48
C CYS A 18 -12.16 0.33 18.70
N GLU A 19 -10.86 0.26 18.49
CA GLU A 19 -9.98 0.15 19.64
C GLU A 19 -9.76 1.52 20.30
N LEU A 20 -9.93 2.63 19.56
CA LEU A 20 -9.76 4.01 20.05
C LEU A 20 -10.45 4.25 21.41
N SER A 21 -9.79 5.01 22.28
CA SER A 21 -10.38 5.48 23.54
C SER A 21 -11.59 6.36 23.26
N LEU A 22 -12.48 6.52 24.24
CA LEU A 22 -13.67 7.36 24.08
C LEU A 22 -13.32 8.81 23.67
N ALA A 23 -12.22 9.36 24.18
CA ALA A 23 -11.76 10.70 23.81
C ALA A 23 -11.30 10.76 22.36
N GLU A 24 -10.49 9.79 21.93
CA GLU A 24 -10.04 9.67 20.53
C GLU A 24 -11.20 9.44 19.56
N ARG A 25 -12.20 8.62 19.94
CA ARG A 25 -13.41 8.43 19.13
C ARG A 25 -14.18 9.73 18.95
N ARG A 26 -14.41 10.48 20.02
CA ARG A 26 -15.12 11.79 19.91
C ARG A 26 -14.35 12.77 19.02
N PHE A 27 -13.04 12.81 19.18
CA PHE A 27 -12.19 13.66 18.36
C PHE A 27 -12.18 13.23 16.88
N SER A 28 -12.04 11.94 16.61
CA SER A 28 -12.13 11.34 15.27
C SER A 28 -13.49 11.62 14.62
N TYR A 29 -14.58 11.54 15.37
CA TYR A 29 -15.91 11.85 14.86
C TYR A 29 -16.08 13.33 14.50
N MET A 30 -15.53 14.24 15.31
CA MET A 30 -15.53 15.68 15.00
C MET A 30 -14.79 15.96 13.68
N ILE A 31 -13.63 15.33 13.46
CA ILE A 31 -12.91 15.41 12.18
C ILE A 31 -13.78 14.90 11.03
N TYR A 32 -14.45 13.76 11.22
CA TYR A 32 -15.37 13.21 10.22
C TYR A 32 -16.52 14.17 9.89
N GLU A 33 -17.12 14.82 10.89
CA GLU A 33 -18.21 15.79 10.64
C GLU A 33 -17.73 17.00 9.83
N ASP A 34 -16.54 17.52 10.14
CA ASP A 34 -15.97 18.65 9.39
C ASP A 34 -15.57 18.24 7.98
N TYR A 35 -15.03 17.03 7.81
CA TYR A 35 -14.75 16.45 6.50
C TYR A 35 -16.03 16.26 5.67
N ALA A 36 -17.08 15.68 6.25
CA ALA A 36 -18.35 15.46 5.58
C ALA A 36 -19.01 16.78 5.14
N LYS A 37 -18.99 17.82 5.99
CA LYS A 37 -19.46 19.17 5.62
C LYS A 37 -18.65 19.76 4.47
N CYS A 38 -17.33 19.56 4.46
CA CYS A 38 -16.47 20.03 3.37
C CYS A 38 -16.85 19.34 2.05
N LEU A 39 -16.96 18.01 2.04
CA LEU A 39 -17.43 17.25 0.87
C LEU A 39 -18.80 17.75 0.37
N GLU A 40 -19.76 17.93 1.28
CA GLU A 40 -21.11 18.41 0.94
C GLU A 40 -21.07 19.83 0.34
N SER A 41 -20.32 20.75 0.95
CA SER A 41 -20.20 22.14 0.48
C SER A 41 -19.56 22.25 -0.90
N GLU A 42 -18.71 21.29 -1.27
CA GLU A 42 -18.03 21.24 -2.56
C GLU A 42 -18.74 20.31 -3.57
N GLY A 43 -19.83 19.64 -3.17
CA GLY A 43 -20.53 18.66 -4.00
C GLY A 43 -19.66 17.43 -4.36
N LYS A 44 -18.64 17.13 -3.55
CA LYS A 44 -17.70 16.04 -3.77
C LYS A 44 -18.13 14.77 -3.05
N TRP A 45 -17.58 13.65 -3.52
CA TRP A 45 -17.88 12.31 -3.05
C TRP A 45 -16.58 11.56 -2.84
N ASP A 46 -16.48 10.76 -1.78
CA ASP A 46 -15.41 9.80 -1.62
C ASP A 46 -15.81 8.38 -2.11
N GLN A 47 -14.90 7.42 -1.98
CA GLN A 47 -15.16 6.03 -2.37
C GLN A 47 -16.27 5.41 -1.51
N ALA A 48 -16.32 5.70 -0.21
CA ALA A 48 -17.31 5.16 0.71
C ALA A 48 -18.72 5.68 0.39
N ASP A 49 -18.85 6.96 0.03
CA ASP A 49 -20.10 7.58 -0.43
C ASP A 49 -20.62 6.89 -1.69
N ARG A 50 -19.73 6.67 -2.67
CA ARG A 50 -20.06 5.99 -3.92
C ARG A 50 -20.57 4.57 -3.66
N VAL A 51 -19.83 3.80 -2.86
CA VAL A 51 -20.17 2.43 -2.47
C VAL A 51 -21.51 2.40 -1.74
N LEU A 52 -21.73 3.32 -0.80
CA LEU A 52 -22.95 3.40 -0.03
C LEU A 52 -24.17 3.75 -0.90
N CYS A 53 -24.02 4.67 -1.84
CA CYS A 53 -25.09 5.04 -2.77
C CYS A 53 -25.52 3.84 -3.63
N LEU A 54 -24.55 3.13 -4.21
CA LEU A 54 -24.82 1.90 -4.98
C LEU A 54 -25.50 0.86 -4.10
N PHE A 55 -24.97 0.64 -2.89
CA PHE A 55 -25.50 -0.34 -1.97
C PHE A 55 -26.96 -0.05 -1.59
N THR A 56 -27.27 1.21 -1.28
CA THR A 56 -28.62 1.63 -0.88
C THR A 56 -29.63 1.44 -2.01
N LYS A 57 -29.22 1.69 -3.26
CA LYS A 57 -30.07 1.49 -4.44
C LYS A 57 -30.29 0.01 -4.78
N LEU A 58 -29.28 -0.84 -4.58
CA LEU A 58 -29.30 -2.23 -5.05
C LEU A 58 -29.71 -3.25 -3.98
N ARG A 59 -29.56 -2.94 -2.68
CA ARG A 59 -29.76 -3.94 -1.60
C ARG A 59 -31.14 -4.59 -1.56
N HIS A 60 -32.16 -3.94 -2.11
CA HIS A 60 -33.56 -4.41 -2.12
C HIS A 60 -34.05 -4.83 -3.50
N THR A 61 -33.15 -4.91 -4.49
CA THR A 61 -33.49 -5.35 -5.85
C THR A 61 -33.05 -6.77 -6.09
N ASP A 62 -33.65 -7.47 -7.06
CA ASP A 62 -33.20 -8.78 -7.53
C ASP A 62 -32.10 -8.65 -8.61
N ALA A 63 -31.22 -7.65 -8.45
CA ALA A 63 -30.14 -7.43 -9.41
C ALA A 63 -29.27 -8.68 -9.53
N LYS A 64 -28.89 -9.00 -10.78
CA LYS A 64 -27.87 -9.97 -11.13
C LYS A 64 -27.10 -9.40 -12.31
N LEU A 65 -25.87 -9.00 -12.07
CA LEU A 65 -24.98 -8.36 -13.03
C LEU A 65 -24.00 -9.36 -13.65
N ALA A 66 -23.71 -10.46 -12.93
CA ALA A 66 -22.81 -11.50 -13.38
C ALA A 66 -23.36 -12.88 -13.03
N ASP A 67 -23.04 -13.87 -13.86
CA ASP A 67 -23.29 -15.28 -13.55
C ASP A 67 -22.28 -15.84 -12.58
N PHE A 68 -21.00 -15.46 -12.70
CA PHE A 68 -19.91 -15.88 -11.81
C PHE A 68 -18.98 -14.71 -11.56
N LEU A 69 -18.38 -14.68 -10.38
CA LEU A 69 -17.47 -13.63 -9.93
C LEU A 69 -16.23 -14.24 -9.28
N TYR A 70 -15.06 -13.85 -9.77
CA TYR A 70 -13.77 -14.22 -9.20
C TYR A 70 -13.17 -12.96 -8.58
N VAL A 71 -12.82 -13.03 -7.31
CA VAL A 71 -12.30 -11.90 -6.54
C VAL A 71 -10.98 -12.31 -5.94
N ASP A 72 -9.94 -11.61 -6.38
CA ASP A 72 -8.63 -11.68 -5.75
C ASP A 72 -8.51 -10.59 -4.68
N GLU A 73 -7.61 -10.79 -3.72
CA GLU A 73 -7.31 -9.83 -2.64
C GLU A 73 -8.55 -9.35 -1.86
N VAL A 74 -9.46 -10.29 -1.55
CA VAL A 74 -10.75 -10.00 -0.86
C VAL A 74 -10.57 -9.24 0.47
N GLN A 75 -9.37 -9.31 1.06
CA GLN A 75 -9.02 -8.60 2.28
C GLN A 75 -8.90 -7.08 2.15
N ASP A 76 -8.81 -6.55 0.92
CA ASP A 76 -8.80 -5.09 0.69
C ASP A 76 -10.20 -4.50 0.60
N MET A 77 -11.22 -5.34 0.56
CA MET A 77 -12.59 -4.89 0.39
C MET A 77 -13.27 -4.63 1.73
N THR A 78 -13.99 -3.52 1.80
CA THR A 78 -14.91 -3.26 2.90
C THR A 78 -16.09 -4.25 2.89
N GLN A 79 -16.72 -4.43 4.04
CA GLN A 79 -17.92 -5.28 4.14
C GLN A 79 -19.06 -4.84 3.20
N THR A 80 -19.17 -3.54 2.92
CA THR A 80 -20.21 -3.01 2.03
C THR A 80 -19.90 -3.30 0.57
N GLU A 81 -18.62 -3.21 0.15
CA GLU A 81 -18.20 -3.63 -1.19
C GLU A 81 -18.40 -5.13 -1.38
N LEU A 82 -18.07 -5.97 -0.38
CA LEU A 82 -18.39 -7.40 -0.40
C LEU A 82 -19.90 -7.66 -0.54
N GLY A 83 -20.73 -6.90 0.17
CA GLY A 83 -22.18 -6.97 0.03
C GLY A 83 -22.69 -6.63 -1.38
N LEU A 84 -22.08 -5.64 -2.04
CA LEU A 84 -22.36 -5.32 -3.45
C LEU A 84 -22.00 -6.47 -4.38
N LEU A 85 -20.87 -7.15 -4.15
CA LEU A 85 -20.48 -8.32 -4.93
C LEU A 85 -21.47 -9.48 -4.77
N VAL A 86 -21.96 -9.71 -3.55
CA VAL A 86 -23.01 -10.72 -3.30
C VAL A 86 -24.30 -10.37 -4.04
N ILE A 87 -24.70 -9.09 -4.07
CA ILE A 87 -25.86 -8.65 -4.86
C ILE A 87 -25.59 -8.86 -6.35
N ALA A 88 -24.39 -8.57 -6.84
CA ALA A 88 -24.04 -8.68 -8.27
C ALA A 88 -24.22 -10.11 -8.83
N VAL A 89 -24.08 -11.15 -8.01
CA VAL A 89 -24.30 -12.55 -8.41
C VAL A 89 -25.71 -13.07 -8.08
N GLY A 90 -26.67 -12.17 -7.82
CA GLY A 90 -28.05 -12.53 -7.48
C GLY A 90 -28.18 -13.18 -6.09
N ARG A 91 -27.30 -12.80 -5.14
CA ARG A 91 -27.26 -13.34 -3.77
C ARG A 91 -27.05 -14.86 -3.71
N ASN A 92 -26.35 -15.42 -4.68
CA ASN A 92 -25.92 -16.82 -4.66
C ASN A 92 -24.39 -16.92 -4.46
N PRO A 93 -23.91 -17.28 -3.26
CA PRO A 93 -22.47 -17.34 -3.01
C PRO A 93 -21.77 -18.51 -3.72
N GLU A 94 -22.50 -19.51 -4.22
CA GLU A 94 -21.94 -20.59 -5.06
C GLU A 94 -21.41 -20.06 -6.41
N HIS A 95 -21.76 -18.83 -6.75
CA HIS A 95 -21.32 -18.15 -7.96
C HIS A 95 -20.10 -17.25 -7.70
N MET A 96 -19.51 -17.32 -6.51
CA MET A 96 -18.36 -16.51 -6.12
C MET A 96 -17.15 -17.41 -5.83
N PHE A 97 -16.00 -17.01 -6.34
CA PHE A 97 -14.71 -17.58 -5.99
C PHE A 97 -13.86 -16.47 -5.38
N LEU A 98 -13.56 -16.59 -4.08
CA LEU A 98 -12.93 -15.54 -3.29
C LEU A 98 -11.57 -15.99 -2.78
N VAL A 99 -10.54 -15.20 -3.05
CA VAL A 99 -9.16 -15.45 -2.66
C VAL A 99 -8.64 -14.26 -1.85
N GLY A 100 -7.81 -14.53 -0.85
CA GLY A 100 -7.12 -13.49 -0.09
C GLY A 100 -6.25 -14.01 1.04
N ASP A 101 -5.49 -13.10 1.64
CA ASP A 101 -4.63 -13.35 2.81
C ASP A 101 -4.89 -12.29 3.88
N THR A 102 -5.47 -12.72 5.02
CA THR A 102 -5.82 -11.82 6.14
C THR A 102 -4.61 -11.11 6.74
N ALA A 103 -3.41 -11.68 6.64
CA ALA A 103 -2.19 -11.06 7.13
C ALA A 103 -1.65 -9.96 6.20
N GLN A 104 -2.14 -9.89 4.95
CA GLN A 104 -1.83 -8.83 3.97
C GLN A 104 -2.91 -7.74 3.91
N SER A 105 -3.80 -7.67 4.90
CA SER A 105 -4.77 -6.60 5.09
C SER A 105 -4.05 -5.33 5.58
N ILE A 106 -3.35 -4.63 4.69
CA ILE A 106 -2.58 -3.41 4.95
C ILE A 106 -3.31 -2.12 4.55
N SER A 107 -4.46 -2.23 3.89
CA SER A 107 -5.30 -1.12 3.47
C SER A 107 -5.88 -0.39 4.69
N GLN A 108 -5.72 0.94 4.73
CA GLN A 108 -6.18 1.74 5.86
C GLN A 108 -7.71 1.66 6.00
N GLY A 109 -8.19 1.49 7.24
CA GLY A 109 -9.62 1.41 7.53
C GLY A 109 -10.26 0.06 7.18
N VAL A 110 -9.50 -0.92 6.67
CA VAL A 110 -9.99 -2.27 6.39
C VAL A 110 -9.31 -3.26 7.32
N ASP A 111 -10.09 -3.89 8.20
CA ASP A 111 -9.67 -5.07 8.95
C ASP A 111 -10.52 -6.26 8.48
N PHE A 112 -9.84 -7.30 8.02
CA PHE A 112 -10.47 -8.41 7.33
C PHE A 112 -10.11 -9.75 7.94
N ARG A 113 -11.14 -10.58 8.13
CA ARG A 113 -11.04 -12.01 8.40
C ARG A 113 -12.06 -12.76 7.57
N PHE A 114 -11.77 -14.02 7.30
CA PHE A 114 -12.72 -14.89 6.63
C PHE A 114 -14.02 -15.08 7.45
N GLY A 115 -13.96 -14.99 8.77
CA GLY A 115 -15.16 -14.97 9.62
C GLY A 115 -16.08 -13.77 9.35
N ASP A 116 -15.49 -12.60 9.08
CA ASP A 116 -16.24 -11.38 8.77
C ASP A 116 -16.84 -11.47 7.35
N LEU A 117 -16.09 -11.98 6.37
CA LEU A 117 -16.60 -12.30 5.03
C LEU A 117 -17.82 -13.23 5.06
N ARG A 118 -17.74 -14.32 5.83
CA ARG A 118 -18.87 -15.26 5.98
C ARG A 118 -20.07 -14.57 6.61
N SER A 119 -19.85 -13.73 7.61
CA SER A 119 -20.92 -12.98 8.28
C SER A 119 -21.65 -12.04 7.31
N VAL A 120 -20.90 -11.37 6.42
CA VAL A 120 -21.47 -10.57 5.33
C VAL A 120 -22.34 -11.45 4.44
N ILE A 121 -21.81 -12.55 3.89
CA ILE A 121 -22.57 -13.43 2.98
C ILE A 121 -23.85 -13.95 3.65
N TYR A 122 -23.78 -14.42 4.90
CA TYR A 122 -24.96 -14.86 5.67
C TYR A 122 -26.01 -13.76 5.86
N SER A 123 -25.61 -12.50 5.94
CA SER A 123 -26.55 -11.38 6.09
C SER A 123 -27.32 -11.03 4.81
N PHE A 124 -26.81 -11.46 3.64
CA PHE A 124 -27.43 -11.20 2.33
C PHE A 124 -28.12 -12.41 1.74
N CYS A 125 -27.72 -13.62 2.11
CA CYS A 125 -28.17 -14.85 1.48
C CYS A 125 -29.03 -15.67 2.44
N ASP A 126 -30.20 -16.13 1.98
CA ASP A 126 -30.98 -17.15 2.69
C ASP A 126 -30.35 -18.53 2.46
N LEU A 127 -29.33 -18.82 3.25
CA LEU A 127 -28.51 -20.02 3.10
C LEU A 127 -29.21 -21.24 3.69
N LYS A 128 -29.86 -22.01 2.82
CA LYS A 128 -30.42 -23.33 3.14
C LYS A 128 -29.35 -24.38 3.51
N LYS A 129 -28.09 -24.13 3.13
CA LYS A 129 -26.94 -25.00 3.40
C LYS A 129 -25.81 -24.19 4.05
N PRO A 130 -25.03 -24.81 4.95
CA PRO A 130 -23.87 -24.15 5.52
C PRO A 130 -22.83 -23.86 4.43
N MET A 131 -22.26 -22.66 4.43
CA MET A 131 -21.16 -22.31 3.52
C MET A 131 -19.99 -23.28 3.66
N GLU A 132 -19.31 -23.54 2.53
CA GLU A 132 -18.06 -24.29 2.52
C GLU A 132 -17.03 -23.66 3.47
N LYS A 133 -16.17 -24.50 4.07
CA LYS A 133 -15.06 -24.02 4.88
C LYS A 133 -13.99 -23.40 3.97
N VAL A 134 -13.28 -22.41 4.49
CA VAL A 134 -12.12 -21.82 3.81
C VAL A 134 -11.13 -22.93 3.50
N LYS A 135 -10.74 -23.02 2.22
CA LYS A 135 -9.69 -23.93 1.76
C LYS A 135 -8.37 -23.17 1.78
N THR A 136 -7.37 -23.73 2.43
CA THR A 136 -6.04 -23.12 2.56
C THR A 136 -5.06 -23.78 1.61
N LEU A 137 -4.26 -22.98 0.90
CA LEU A 137 -3.13 -23.46 0.11
C LEU A 137 -1.87 -23.31 0.96
N GLN A 138 -1.18 -24.41 1.26
CA GLN A 138 0.00 -24.41 2.15
C GLN A 138 1.33 -24.55 1.38
N ARG A 139 1.29 -25.07 0.15
CA ARG A 139 2.52 -25.19 -0.65
C ARG A 139 2.79 -23.88 -1.36
N ASN A 140 3.90 -23.25 -1.00
CA ASN A 140 4.36 -22.02 -1.61
C ASN A 140 5.38 -22.35 -2.71
N TYR A 141 5.02 -22.00 -3.94
CA TYR A 141 5.84 -22.22 -5.13
C TYR A 141 6.68 -20.98 -5.49
N ARG A 142 6.47 -19.86 -4.81
CA ARG A 142 7.09 -18.56 -5.10
C ARG A 142 8.39 -18.37 -4.33
N SER A 143 8.34 -18.64 -3.03
CA SER A 143 9.46 -18.40 -2.10
C SER A 143 9.95 -19.70 -1.46
N HIS A 144 11.23 -19.73 -1.12
CA HIS A 144 11.85 -20.84 -0.39
C HIS A 144 11.72 -20.67 1.14
N ASN A 145 12.01 -21.72 1.91
CA ASN A 145 11.80 -21.76 3.36
C ASN A 145 12.61 -20.74 4.15
N GLY A 146 13.79 -20.31 3.68
CA GLY A 146 14.56 -19.22 4.29
C GLY A 146 13.77 -17.91 4.42
N ILE A 147 13.02 -17.53 3.37
CA ILE A 147 12.12 -16.36 3.41
C ILE A 147 10.86 -16.67 4.22
N LEU A 148 10.23 -17.83 3.97
CA LEU A 148 8.97 -18.21 4.60
C LEU A 148 9.10 -18.42 6.12
N SER A 149 10.27 -18.84 6.60
CA SER A 149 10.52 -18.99 8.04
C SER A 149 10.52 -17.64 8.75
N VAL A 150 11.05 -16.59 8.12
CA VAL A 150 10.94 -15.21 8.63
C VAL A 150 9.49 -14.76 8.60
N ALA A 151 8.81 -14.92 7.47
CA ALA A 151 7.39 -14.55 7.34
C ALA A 151 6.52 -15.23 8.41
N SER A 152 6.71 -16.53 8.64
CA SER A 152 6.01 -17.29 9.67
C SER A 152 6.27 -16.75 11.08
N LYS A 153 7.49 -16.30 11.38
CA LYS A 153 7.78 -15.69 12.69
C LYS A 153 7.16 -14.32 12.87
N ILE A 154 7.00 -13.54 11.80
CA ILE A 154 6.22 -12.29 11.85
C ILE A 154 4.74 -12.59 12.14
N ILE A 155 4.17 -13.63 11.54
CA ILE A 155 2.80 -14.07 11.80
C ILE A 155 2.62 -14.59 13.23
N ASP A 156 3.57 -15.39 13.74
CA ASP A 156 3.59 -15.83 15.14
C ASP A 156 3.54 -14.62 16.09
N LEU A 157 4.36 -13.60 15.80
CA LEU A 157 4.43 -12.36 16.57
C LEU A 157 3.14 -11.55 16.48
N LEU A 158 2.53 -11.45 15.29
CA LEU A 158 1.23 -10.80 15.08
C LEU A 158 0.13 -11.46 15.89
N HIS A 159 0.01 -12.79 15.83
CA HIS A 159 -1.02 -13.52 16.57
C HIS A 159 -0.82 -13.49 18.08
N LYS A 160 0.43 -13.44 18.54
CA LYS A 160 0.75 -13.34 19.96
C LYS A 160 0.45 -11.96 20.52
N THR A 161 0.80 -10.92 19.77
CA THR A 161 0.69 -9.52 20.21
C THR A 161 -0.72 -8.98 20.03
N PHE A 162 -1.38 -9.32 18.92
CA PHE A 162 -2.71 -8.86 18.54
C PHE A 162 -3.64 -10.05 18.22
N PRO A 163 -4.13 -10.79 19.22
CA PRO A 163 -4.99 -11.95 18.99
C PRO A 163 -6.27 -11.57 18.23
N GLY A 164 -6.48 -12.20 17.08
CA GLY A 164 -7.68 -11.98 16.25
C GLY A 164 -7.54 -10.87 15.21
N SER A 165 -6.34 -10.33 15.00
CA SER A 165 -5.99 -9.38 13.92
C SER A 165 -5.82 -10.02 12.52
N ALA A 166 -5.69 -11.35 12.48
CA ALA A 166 -5.62 -12.18 11.29
C ALA A 166 -6.09 -13.60 11.63
N ASP A 167 -6.52 -14.37 10.64
CA ASP A 167 -6.91 -15.77 10.82
C ASP A 167 -5.67 -16.64 11.10
N LYS A 168 -5.80 -17.59 12.04
CA LYS A 168 -4.73 -18.55 12.32
C LYS A 168 -4.74 -19.66 11.28
N LEU A 169 -3.90 -19.51 10.27
CA LEU A 169 -3.69 -20.49 9.22
C LEU A 169 -2.41 -21.29 9.48
N ALA A 170 -2.31 -22.48 8.89
CA ALA A 170 -1.05 -23.21 8.90
C ALA A 170 -0.01 -22.42 8.07
N GLY A 171 1.24 -22.43 8.52
CA GLY A 171 2.32 -21.75 7.81
C GLY A 171 2.58 -22.33 6.43
N ASP A 172 3.07 -21.49 5.54
CA ASP A 172 3.49 -21.86 4.19
C ASP A 172 4.73 -22.76 4.23
N ILE A 173 4.76 -23.73 3.33
CA ILE A 173 5.88 -24.65 3.13
C ILE A 173 6.42 -24.44 1.72
N GLY A 174 7.64 -23.95 1.63
CA GLY A 174 8.38 -23.77 0.39
C GLY A 174 8.91 -25.09 -0.16
N LEU A 175 9.11 -25.14 -1.48
CA LEU A 175 9.65 -26.31 -2.16
C LEU A 175 11.15 -26.54 -1.93
N ALA A 176 11.87 -25.49 -1.54
CA ALA A 176 13.30 -25.51 -1.29
C ALA A 176 13.62 -24.86 0.05
N ILE A 177 14.78 -25.20 0.63
CA ILE A 177 15.27 -24.54 1.84
C ILE A 177 15.68 -23.10 1.50
N GLY A 178 16.55 -22.96 0.49
CA GLY A 178 17.16 -21.70 0.06
C GLY A 178 18.02 -21.02 1.14
N PRO A 179 18.63 -19.86 0.85
CA PRO A 179 19.54 -19.17 1.77
C PRO A 179 18.81 -18.55 2.98
N ARG A 180 19.55 -18.29 4.05
CA ARG A 180 19.06 -17.42 5.14
C ARG A 180 19.00 -15.97 4.66
N VAL A 181 18.12 -15.18 5.27
CA VAL A 181 18.01 -13.76 4.92
C VAL A 181 19.27 -13.01 5.34
N GLU A 182 19.66 -12.00 4.58
CA GLU A 182 20.82 -11.18 4.94
C GLU A 182 20.37 -9.99 5.77
N PHE A 183 21.19 -9.59 6.74
CA PHE A 183 21.01 -8.35 7.49
C PHE A 183 22.26 -7.51 7.41
N LEU A 184 22.10 -6.24 7.06
CA LEU A 184 23.17 -5.25 7.00
C LEU A 184 22.80 -4.02 7.82
N GLN A 185 23.65 -3.71 8.81
CA GLN A 185 23.58 -2.45 9.54
C GLN A 185 24.73 -1.57 9.05
N ILE A 186 24.41 -0.41 8.46
CA ILE A 186 25.39 0.59 8.03
C ILE A 186 25.42 1.71 9.07
N GLU A 187 26.63 2.18 9.36
CA GLU A 187 26.83 3.33 10.26
C GLU A 187 26.20 4.59 9.69
N LYS A 188 25.59 5.40 10.55
CA LYS A 188 24.92 6.63 10.14
C LYS A 188 25.90 7.57 9.45
N GLY A 189 25.58 7.98 8.23
CA GLY A 189 26.39 8.89 7.42
C GLY A 189 27.45 8.20 6.55
N ASN A 190 27.51 6.86 6.54
CA ASN A 190 28.34 6.12 5.62
C ASN A 190 27.61 5.85 4.28
N ASP A 191 27.37 6.93 3.54
CA ASP A 191 26.63 6.88 2.29
C ASP A 191 27.39 6.11 1.20
N LYS A 192 28.72 6.05 1.28
CA LYS A 192 29.55 5.23 0.39
C LYS A 192 29.21 3.74 0.53
N ALA A 193 29.10 3.24 1.76
CA ALA A 193 28.71 1.85 2.00
C ALA A 193 27.30 1.55 1.50
N VAL A 194 26.37 2.51 1.63
CA VAL A 194 25.03 2.40 1.04
C VAL A 194 25.15 2.26 -0.48
N ALA A 195 25.85 3.19 -1.14
CA ALA A 195 26.06 3.17 -2.58
C ALA A 195 26.68 1.85 -3.07
N ASP A 196 27.69 1.32 -2.37
CA ASP A 196 28.34 0.07 -2.74
C ASP A 196 27.35 -1.10 -2.68
N VAL A 197 26.55 -1.21 -1.62
CA VAL A 197 25.53 -2.26 -1.50
C VAL A 197 24.48 -2.16 -2.60
N LEU A 198 24.05 -0.94 -2.95
CA LEU A 198 23.10 -0.73 -4.04
C LEU A 198 23.67 -1.13 -5.41
N ASP A 199 24.93 -0.78 -5.68
CA ASP A 199 25.60 -1.13 -6.94
C ASP A 199 25.77 -2.66 -7.06
N TYR A 200 26.12 -3.34 -5.96
CA TYR A 200 26.25 -4.80 -5.93
C TYR A 200 24.92 -5.55 -6.05
N ASN A 201 23.80 -4.93 -5.69
CA ASN A 201 22.48 -5.55 -5.72
C ASN A 201 21.55 -4.83 -6.71
N GLY A 202 22.07 -4.40 -7.87
CA GLY A 202 21.31 -3.65 -8.87
C GLY A 202 20.04 -4.33 -9.43
N ARG A 203 19.89 -5.65 -9.22
CA ARG A 203 18.69 -6.44 -9.52
C ARG A 203 17.64 -6.41 -8.42
N ALA A 204 18.05 -6.14 -7.17
CA ALA A 204 17.12 -6.15 -6.06
C ALA A 204 16.16 -4.97 -6.14
N ARG A 205 14.90 -5.22 -5.80
CA ARG A 205 13.93 -4.15 -5.59
C ARG A 205 14.03 -3.63 -4.17
N LEU A 206 14.08 -2.32 -4.04
CA LEU A 206 14.11 -1.70 -2.73
C LEU A 206 12.70 -1.43 -2.25
N LEU A 207 12.37 -1.99 -1.09
CA LEU A 207 11.12 -1.76 -0.39
C LEU A 207 11.38 -0.89 0.83
N THR A 208 10.67 0.23 0.94
CA THR A 208 10.76 1.14 2.09
C THR A 208 9.46 1.15 2.88
N PHE A 209 9.52 1.61 4.13
CA PHE A 209 8.31 1.89 4.91
C PHE A 209 7.43 2.95 4.18
N PRO A 210 6.08 2.80 4.14
CA PRO A 210 5.20 3.75 3.45
C PRO A 210 5.27 5.19 3.96
N LYS A 211 5.36 6.16 3.04
CA LYS A 211 5.44 7.59 3.38
C LYS A 211 4.12 8.24 3.77
N GLY A 212 2.98 7.65 3.36
CA GLY A 212 1.65 8.15 3.75
C GLY A 212 1.43 8.18 5.27
N ASP A 213 2.32 7.54 6.04
CA ASP A 213 2.35 7.55 7.50
C ASP A 213 3.26 8.64 8.11
N LEU A 214 4.03 9.35 7.27
CA LEU A 214 4.95 10.44 7.65
C LEU A 214 4.48 11.82 7.18
N GLU A 215 3.55 11.90 6.21
CA GLU A 215 2.74 13.10 5.97
C GLU A 215 1.64 13.22 7.05
N GLY A 216 2.07 13.22 8.31
CA GLY A 216 1.16 13.31 9.45
C GLY A 216 1.66 12.55 10.67
N THR A 217 2.08 13.32 11.68
CA THR A 217 1.89 13.03 13.12
C THR A 217 3.01 12.31 13.90
N ASP A 218 3.92 13.12 14.44
CA ASP A 218 4.02 13.15 15.92
C ASP A 218 2.81 13.98 16.41
N TRP A 219 1.72 13.31 16.82
CA TRP A 219 0.57 14.00 17.39
C TRP A 219 0.87 14.33 18.85
N LYS A 220 0.86 15.62 19.20
CA LYS A 220 0.78 16.04 20.61
C LYS A 220 -0.54 16.76 20.81
N ILE A 221 -1.46 16.11 21.52
CA ILE A 221 -2.61 16.80 22.11
C ILE A 221 -2.03 17.72 23.19
N THR A 222 -1.84 19.00 22.87
CA THR A 222 -1.57 20.00 23.90
C THR A 222 -2.89 20.62 24.32
N ALA A 223 -3.21 20.52 25.61
CA ALA A 223 -4.33 21.23 26.18
C ALA A 223 -4.07 22.73 26.03
N GLY A 224 -4.83 23.39 25.16
CA GLY A 224 -4.80 24.85 25.04
C GLY A 224 -5.20 25.49 26.37
N LYS A 225 -4.46 26.52 26.80
CA LYS A 225 -4.89 27.34 27.94
C LYS A 225 -6.16 28.08 27.52
N SER A 226 -7.25 27.83 28.26
CA SER A 226 -8.55 28.47 28.10
C SER A 226 -8.43 30.01 28.06
N SER A 227 -8.60 30.59 26.88
CA SER A 227 -9.03 31.99 26.75
C SER A 227 -10.48 32.07 27.19
N LYS A 228 -10.80 32.97 28.13
CA LYS A 228 -12.17 33.15 28.66
C LYS A 228 -13.15 33.37 27.50
N GLY A 229 -14.06 32.41 27.26
CA GLY A 229 -15.25 32.66 26.44
C GLY A 229 -15.87 31.48 25.71
N ASN A 230 -15.10 30.44 25.34
CA ASN A 230 -15.65 29.35 24.53
C ASN A 230 -15.14 27.97 24.98
N LYS A 231 -16.04 27.02 25.25
CA LYS A 231 -15.69 25.68 25.76
C LYS A 231 -15.17 24.71 24.69
N ASP A 232 -15.22 25.12 23.42
CA ASP A 232 -14.89 24.29 22.26
C ASP A 232 -13.46 24.53 21.72
N ASP A 233 -12.74 25.57 22.15
CA ASP A 233 -11.38 25.91 21.67
C ASP A 233 -10.25 25.10 22.34
N ARG A 234 -10.49 23.85 22.76
CA ARG A 234 -9.51 23.08 23.55
C ARG A 234 -8.44 22.35 22.73
N PHE A 235 -8.46 22.43 21.41
CA PHE A 235 -7.56 21.69 20.53
C PHE A 235 -7.00 22.60 19.44
N ALA A 236 -5.73 23.00 19.58
CA ALA A 236 -5.03 23.75 18.54
C ALA A 236 -4.18 22.79 17.69
N TYR A 237 -4.36 22.86 16.37
CA TYR A 237 -3.70 22.04 15.36
C TYR A 237 -2.45 22.75 14.81
N LYS A 238 -1.30 22.07 14.77
CA LYS A 238 -0.11 22.52 14.04
C LYS A 238 0.59 21.31 13.39
N PRO A 239 0.63 21.23 12.05
CA PRO A 239 1.41 20.22 11.36
C PRO A 239 2.88 20.65 11.26
N GLU A 240 3.81 19.75 11.60
CA GLU A 240 5.24 19.87 11.28
C GLU A 240 5.57 18.87 10.16
N ILE A 241 6.02 19.38 9.01
CA ILE A 241 6.41 18.57 7.84
C ILE A 241 7.92 18.28 7.94
N LYS A 242 8.33 17.03 8.15
CA LYS A 242 9.73 16.61 8.02
C LYS A 242 9.99 16.06 6.62
N VAL A 243 10.69 16.84 5.81
CA VAL A 243 11.09 16.45 4.45
C VAL A 243 12.39 15.65 4.51
N GLY A 244 12.34 14.38 4.11
CA GLY A 244 13.51 13.55 3.88
C GLY A 244 13.23 12.04 3.90
N SER A 245 12.43 11.53 2.96
CA SER A 245 12.16 10.10 2.86
C SER A 245 13.40 9.29 2.49
N THR A 246 13.52 8.04 2.96
CA THR A 246 14.60 7.10 2.58
C THR A 246 14.77 6.97 1.07
N GLU A 247 13.68 6.94 0.30
CA GLU A 247 13.72 6.96 -1.17
C GLU A 247 14.50 8.16 -1.74
N HIS A 248 14.20 9.37 -1.26
CA HIS A 248 14.90 10.58 -1.68
C HIS A 248 16.38 10.54 -1.29
N ARG A 249 16.69 10.04 -0.10
CA ARG A 249 18.08 9.89 0.35
C ARG A 249 18.84 8.90 -0.53
N ILE A 250 18.25 7.74 -0.84
CA ILE A 250 18.83 6.75 -1.76
C ILE A 250 19.12 7.39 -3.12
N TYR A 251 18.16 8.15 -3.66
CA TYR A 251 18.35 8.86 -4.93
C TYR A 251 19.55 9.83 -4.89
N LEU A 252 19.70 10.61 -3.81
CA LEU A 252 20.84 11.52 -3.63
C LEU A 252 22.17 10.77 -3.54
N ILE A 253 22.22 9.67 -2.77
CA ILE A 253 23.41 8.81 -2.63
C ILE A 253 23.81 8.23 -3.99
N CYS A 254 22.86 7.67 -4.74
CA CYS A 254 23.11 7.13 -6.07
C CYS A 254 23.69 8.20 -7.02
N LYS A 255 23.15 9.41 -6.98
CA LYS A 255 23.66 10.54 -7.76
C LYS A 255 25.07 10.95 -7.35
N GLU A 256 25.36 11.02 -6.06
CA GLU A 256 26.68 11.40 -5.52
C GLU A 256 27.77 10.39 -5.89
N PHE A 257 27.48 9.09 -5.75
CA PHE A 257 28.46 8.02 -5.97
C PHE A 257 28.41 7.41 -7.37
N ASN A 258 27.64 8.00 -8.29
CA ASN A 258 27.47 7.52 -9.67
C ASN A 258 27.06 6.03 -9.73
N VAL A 259 26.13 5.65 -8.86
CA VAL A 259 25.50 4.33 -8.83
C VAL A 259 24.15 4.45 -9.54
N ASP A 260 23.84 3.47 -10.39
CA ASP A 260 22.52 3.43 -11.02
C ASP A 260 21.46 3.23 -9.94
N PRO A 261 20.51 4.15 -9.78
CA PRO A 261 19.53 4.02 -8.72
C PRO A 261 18.73 2.73 -8.94
N PRO A 262 18.42 1.94 -7.91
CA PRO A 262 17.48 0.84 -8.07
C PRO A 262 16.05 1.38 -8.19
N LEU A 263 15.08 0.50 -8.47
CA LEU A 263 13.68 0.88 -8.28
C LEU A 263 13.35 0.82 -6.79
N VAL A 264 12.82 1.92 -6.26
CA VAL A 264 12.36 2.04 -4.88
C VAL A 264 10.83 2.13 -4.86
N LEU A 265 10.21 1.19 -4.17
CA LEU A 265 8.78 1.17 -3.91
C LEU A 265 8.58 1.22 -2.39
N ASP A 266 7.48 1.79 -1.93
CA ASP A 266 7.05 1.46 -0.58
C ASP A 266 6.32 0.11 -0.55
N VAL A 267 6.10 -0.42 0.65
CA VAL A 267 5.43 -1.71 0.83
C VAL A 267 4.02 -1.72 0.21
N VAL A 268 3.27 -0.62 0.29
CA VAL A 268 1.90 -0.54 -0.24
C VAL A 268 1.93 -0.61 -1.76
N GLN A 269 2.83 0.14 -2.40
CA GLN A 269 3.05 0.12 -3.85
C GLN A 269 3.56 -1.22 -4.37
N SER A 270 4.26 -1.99 -3.53
CA SER A 270 4.74 -3.32 -3.89
C SER A 270 3.67 -4.41 -3.83
N LYS A 271 2.51 -4.13 -3.23
CA LYS A 271 1.45 -5.12 -3.05
C LYS A 271 0.94 -5.62 -4.42
N GLY A 272 0.71 -6.93 -4.50
CA GLY A 272 0.35 -7.60 -5.76
C GLY A 272 1.53 -7.85 -6.71
N LEU A 273 2.72 -7.32 -6.42
CA LEU A 273 3.94 -7.56 -7.20
C LEU A 273 4.81 -8.63 -6.55
N GLU A 274 5.70 -9.23 -7.35
CA GLU A 274 6.66 -10.23 -6.92
C GLU A 274 8.02 -9.96 -7.55
N PHE A 275 9.08 -10.15 -6.77
CA PHE A 275 10.44 -9.86 -7.18
C PHE A 275 11.36 -11.01 -6.81
N SER A 276 12.32 -11.31 -7.69
CA SER A 276 13.38 -12.30 -7.38
C SER A 276 14.11 -11.89 -6.11
N ASP A 277 14.70 -10.70 -6.12
CA ASP A 277 15.54 -10.21 -5.03
C ASP A 277 14.94 -8.93 -4.46
N VAL A 278 14.87 -8.85 -3.14
CA VAL A 278 14.25 -7.73 -2.40
C VAL A 278 15.20 -7.24 -1.33
N MET A 279 15.38 -5.92 -1.28
CA MET A 279 16.06 -5.22 -0.21
C MET A 279 15.06 -4.37 0.58
N ILE A 280 14.83 -4.70 1.84
CA ILE A 280 14.00 -3.88 2.73
C ILE A 280 14.91 -2.85 3.40
N VAL A 281 14.74 -1.56 3.08
CA VAL A 281 15.66 -0.48 3.49
C VAL A 281 15.00 0.46 4.50
N ASP A 282 15.70 0.69 5.61
CA ASP A 282 15.30 1.59 6.72
C ASP A 282 13.89 1.34 7.26
N PHE A 283 13.36 0.12 7.15
CA PHE A 283 12.01 -0.18 7.62
C PHE A 283 11.83 0.18 9.10
N PHE A 284 12.80 -0.13 9.94
CA PHE A 284 12.72 0.14 11.38
C PHE A 284 13.18 1.53 11.76
N LYS A 285 14.14 2.09 11.02
CA LYS A 285 14.61 3.46 11.21
C LYS A 285 13.53 4.50 10.88
N ASP A 286 12.73 4.25 9.84
CA ASP A 286 11.67 5.15 9.41
C ASP A 286 10.39 5.04 10.26
N ILE A 287 10.27 3.98 11.09
CA ILE A 287 9.21 3.89 12.09
C ILE A 287 9.41 4.99 13.17
N PRO A 288 8.35 5.72 13.57
CA PRO A 288 8.42 6.74 14.64
C PRO A 288 9.02 6.21 15.95
N GLU A 289 9.81 7.03 16.66
CA GLU A 289 10.56 6.58 17.86
C GLU A 289 9.64 6.01 18.96
N ALA A 290 8.44 6.56 19.12
CA ALA A 290 7.44 6.05 20.06
C ALA A 290 7.08 4.58 19.76
N ARG A 291 6.89 4.25 18.47
CA ARG A 291 6.59 2.89 18.01
C ARG A 291 7.79 1.97 18.04
N GLN A 292 9.00 2.48 17.83
CA GLN A 292 10.22 1.66 17.91
C GLN A 292 10.41 1.02 19.30
N LYS A 293 9.97 1.67 20.39
CA LYS A 293 9.98 1.08 21.73
C LYS A 293 9.02 -0.10 21.86
N SER A 294 7.82 0.03 21.29
CA SER A 294 6.83 -1.06 21.26
C SER A 294 7.37 -2.27 20.48
N TRP A 295 8.00 -2.03 19.32
CA TRP A 295 8.71 -3.06 18.56
C TRP A 295 9.80 -3.75 19.38
N GLN A 296 10.65 -2.97 20.06
CA GLN A 296 11.68 -3.54 20.92
C GLN A 296 11.09 -4.47 21.97
N ASN A 297 9.98 -4.10 22.62
CA ASN A 297 9.37 -4.89 23.67
C ASN A 297 8.81 -6.23 23.17
N ILE A 298 8.17 -6.25 22.00
CA ILE A 298 7.58 -7.47 21.44
C ILE A 298 8.63 -8.42 20.85
N LEU A 299 9.83 -7.92 20.56
CA LEU A 299 10.96 -8.71 20.05
C LEU A 299 11.90 -9.23 21.16
N LEU A 300 11.64 -8.94 22.43
CA LEU A 300 12.44 -9.47 23.54
C LEU A 300 12.20 -10.97 23.74
N ASP A 301 13.26 -11.73 24.02
CA ASP A 301 13.18 -13.16 24.37
C ASP A 301 12.19 -13.44 25.50
N SER A 302 12.14 -12.53 26.50
CA SER A 302 11.20 -12.62 27.60
C SER A 302 9.76 -12.56 27.11
N PHE A 303 9.43 -11.67 26.17
CA PHE A 303 8.10 -11.62 25.57
C PHE A 303 7.82 -12.85 24.72
N ILE A 304 8.77 -13.29 23.90
CA ILE A 304 8.64 -14.41 22.97
C ILE A 304 8.36 -15.74 23.71
N HIS A 305 8.97 -15.97 24.86
CA HIS A 305 8.82 -17.22 25.62
C HIS A 305 7.77 -17.16 26.73
N THR A 306 7.32 -15.96 27.12
CA THR A 306 6.32 -15.80 28.20
C THR A 306 4.90 -16.01 27.69
N ARG A 307 4.03 -16.60 28.53
CA ARG A 307 2.58 -16.72 28.27
C ARG A 307 1.80 -15.43 28.56
N ASN A 308 2.36 -14.53 29.37
CA ASN A 308 1.78 -13.24 29.68
C ASN A 308 2.03 -12.24 28.54
N THR A 309 0.95 -11.77 27.93
CA THR A 309 0.95 -10.83 26.80
C THR A 309 0.63 -9.39 27.23
N ASN A 310 0.56 -9.10 28.54
CA ASN A 310 0.25 -7.75 29.06
C ASN A 310 1.43 -6.78 28.94
N VAL A 311 1.91 -6.57 27.72
CA VAL A 311 2.79 -5.45 27.38
C VAL A 311 1.90 -4.37 26.77
N ALA A 312 2.07 -3.12 27.22
CA ALA A 312 1.46 -1.99 26.53
C ALA A 312 2.17 -1.84 25.17
N VAL A 313 1.49 -2.28 24.11
CA VAL A 313 1.98 -2.21 22.73
C VAL A 313 1.15 -1.18 22.00
N ASP A 314 1.82 -0.28 21.28
CA ASP A 314 1.19 0.65 20.36
C ASP A 314 0.45 -0.13 19.26
N ARG A 315 -0.82 0.22 18.98
CA ARG A 315 -1.68 -0.48 18.02
C ARG A 315 -1.17 -0.41 16.61
N GLU A 316 -0.48 0.68 16.26
CA GLU A 316 0.11 0.84 14.95
C GLU A 316 1.16 -0.25 14.65
N VAL A 317 1.72 -0.90 15.68
CA VAL A 317 2.64 -2.04 15.50
C VAL A 317 1.92 -3.23 14.85
N GLN A 318 0.61 -3.39 15.02
CA GLN A 318 -0.16 -4.40 14.29
C GLN A 318 -0.05 -4.17 12.78
N ARG A 319 -0.20 -2.93 12.34
CA ARG A 319 -0.07 -2.55 10.93
C ARG A 319 1.36 -2.68 10.46
N ASP A 320 2.34 -2.23 11.25
CA ASP A 320 3.76 -2.39 10.93
C ASP A 320 4.13 -3.87 10.73
N LEU A 321 3.59 -4.80 11.54
CA LEU A 321 3.79 -6.24 11.37
C LEU A 321 3.18 -6.77 10.07
N LYS A 322 1.96 -6.33 9.70
CA LYS A 322 1.33 -6.69 8.42
C LYS A 322 2.11 -6.11 7.23
N LEU A 323 2.63 -4.89 7.34
CA LEU A 323 3.51 -4.27 6.34
C LEU A 323 4.81 -5.06 6.18
N LEU A 324 5.48 -5.41 7.28
CA LEU A 324 6.70 -6.20 7.23
C LEU A 324 6.46 -7.57 6.60
N TYR A 325 5.39 -8.27 6.98
CA TYR A 325 4.99 -9.53 6.36
C TYR A 325 4.71 -9.37 4.86
N THR A 326 4.00 -8.32 4.47
CA THR A 326 3.71 -8.04 3.05
C THR A 326 5.00 -7.79 2.27
N ALA A 327 5.95 -7.04 2.83
CA ALA A 327 7.25 -6.78 2.21
C ALA A 327 8.09 -8.05 2.03
N ILE A 328 8.16 -8.90 3.05
CA ILE A 328 8.88 -10.19 3.01
C ILE A 328 8.29 -11.10 1.93
N THR A 329 6.96 -11.17 1.82
CA THR A 329 6.26 -12.04 0.87
C THR A 329 6.31 -11.55 -0.58
N ARG A 330 6.88 -10.37 -0.86
CA ARG A 330 7.20 -9.95 -2.23
C ARG A 330 8.45 -10.65 -2.78
N CYS A 331 9.26 -11.26 -1.92
CA CYS A 331 10.56 -11.83 -2.29
C CYS A 331 10.48 -13.32 -2.65
N CYS A 332 11.10 -13.71 -3.76
CA CYS A 332 11.13 -15.10 -4.22
C CYS A 332 12.46 -15.83 -3.92
N ASN A 333 13.60 -15.13 -4.01
CA ASN A 333 14.93 -15.74 -4.03
C ASN A 333 15.92 -15.14 -3.00
N LYS A 334 16.17 -13.83 -3.00
CA LYS A 334 17.14 -13.22 -2.09
C LYS A 334 16.53 -12.04 -1.33
N LEU A 335 16.42 -12.19 0.00
CA LEU A 335 15.92 -11.14 0.89
C LEU A 335 17.04 -10.56 1.75
N THR A 336 17.22 -9.25 1.68
CA THR A 336 18.22 -8.51 2.47
C THR A 336 17.56 -7.35 3.23
N PHE A 337 17.79 -7.26 4.53
CA PHE A 337 17.43 -6.10 5.35
C PHE A 337 18.62 -5.13 5.41
N VAL A 338 18.40 -3.85 5.14
CA VAL A 338 19.43 -2.81 5.20
C VAL A 338 18.97 -1.65 6.08
N GLU A 339 19.61 -1.47 7.23
CA GLU A 339 19.40 -0.31 8.10
C GLU A 339 20.60 0.63 7.98
N THR A 340 20.39 1.80 7.39
CA THR A 340 21.43 2.82 7.13
C THR A 340 21.73 3.73 8.33
N GLY A 341 21.22 3.37 9.49
CA GLY A 341 21.47 4.06 10.74
C GLY A 341 20.85 3.27 11.89
N PRO A 342 21.26 3.58 13.13
CA PRO A 342 20.81 2.83 14.28
C PRO A 342 19.33 3.10 14.56
N SER A 343 18.57 2.04 14.77
CA SER A 343 17.19 2.08 15.27
C SER A 343 17.03 1.08 16.42
N LYS A 344 16.22 1.42 17.44
CA LYS A 344 15.97 0.54 18.59
C LYS A 344 15.27 -0.75 18.12
N ALA A 345 14.30 -0.57 17.22
CA ALA A 345 13.55 -1.65 16.61
C ALA A 345 14.43 -2.51 15.68
N GLY A 346 15.23 -1.92 14.80
CA GLY A 346 16.10 -2.68 13.88
C GLY A 346 17.15 -3.50 14.62
N SER A 347 17.76 -2.94 15.68
CA SER A 347 18.69 -3.69 16.53
C SER A 347 18.01 -4.85 17.27
N ALA A 348 16.77 -4.67 17.71
CA ALA A 348 15.99 -5.74 18.34
C ALA A 348 15.58 -6.81 17.34
N PHE A 349 15.21 -6.41 16.12
CA PHE A 349 14.80 -7.31 15.06
C PHE A 349 15.96 -8.16 14.56
N ARG A 350 17.16 -7.58 14.42
CA ARG A 350 18.37 -8.35 14.12
C ARG A 350 18.61 -9.45 15.16
N ARG A 351 18.58 -9.12 16.46
CA ARG A 351 18.74 -10.11 17.53
C ARG A 351 17.64 -11.18 17.49
N PHE A 352 16.41 -10.80 17.16
CA PHE A 352 15.30 -11.72 16.98
C PHE A 352 15.58 -12.73 15.86
N LEU A 353 16.06 -12.27 14.70
CA LEU A 353 16.41 -13.16 13.59
C LEU A 353 17.61 -14.06 13.94
N GLU A 354 18.63 -13.53 14.62
CA GLU A 354 19.79 -14.30 15.09
C GLU A 354 19.38 -15.37 16.12
N HIS A 355 18.47 -15.06 17.05
CA HIS A 355 17.96 -16.00 18.05
C HIS A 355 17.32 -17.24 17.41
N PHE A 356 16.59 -17.05 16.31
CA PHE A 356 15.92 -18.13 15.57
C PHE A 356 16.77 -18.72 14.43
N ASP A 357 18.04 -18.32 14.32
CA ASP A 357 18.94 -18.73 13.23
C ASP A 357 18.40 -18.45 11.82
N LEU A 358 17.67 -17.33 11.67
CA LEU A 358 16.98 -16.99 10.42
C LEU A 358 17.76 -16.03 9.52
N SER A 359 18.73 -15.30 10.09
CA SER A 359 19.54 -14.35 9.34
C SER A 359 21.02 -14.67 9.38
N GLN A 360 21.73 -14.09 8.42
CA GLN A 360 23.18 -14.01 8.39
C GLN A 360 23.62 -12.58 8.09
N ASP A 361 24.88 -12.26 8.40
CA ASP A 361 25.46 -10.99 7.97
C ASP A 361 25.48 -10.90 6.45
N TYR A 362 25.20 -9.71 5.93
CA TYR A 362 25.39 -9.42 4.51
C TYR A 362 26.85 -9.62 4.12
N VAL A 363 27.08 -10.42 3.09
CA VAL A 363 28.39 -10.63 2.50
C VAL A 363 28.39 -10.00 1.11
N PRO A 364 29.21 -8.95 0.86
CA PRO A 364 29.30 -8.38 -0.48
C PRO A 364 29.82 -9.45 -1.46
N PRO A 365 29.31 -9.46 -2.70
CA PRO A 365 29.85 -10.34 -3.72
C PRO A 365 31.33 -10.06 -3.96
N PRO A 366 32.12 -11.07 -4.36
CA PRO A 366 33.55 -10.90 -4.54
C PRO A 366 33.86 -9.89 -5.66
N PRO A 367 35.02 -9.20 -5.62
CA PRO A 367 35.30 -8.04 -6.48
C PRO A 367 35.32 -8.33 -7.99
N ASP A 368 35.46 -9.60 -8.35
CA ASP A 368 35.50 -10.16 -9.70
C ASP A 368 34.12 -10.58 -10.23
N ALA A 369 33.07 -10.53 -9.40
CA ALA A 369 31.70 -10.75 -9.85
C ALA A 369 31.32 -9.68 -10.88
N ASN A 370 30.86 -10.13 -12.05
CA ASN A 370 30.53 -9.24 -13.16
C ASN A 370 29.31 -8.38 -12.81
N ARG A 371 29.54 -7.09 -12.47
CA ARG A 371 28.51 -6.15 -12.01
C ARG A 371 27.36 -5.97 -13.00
N GLN A 372 27.59 -6.22 -14.29
CA GLN A 372 26.55 -6.19 -15.33
C GLN A 372 25.57 -7.37 -15.24
N ASP A 373 26.02 -8.54 -14.79
CA ASP A 373 25.16 -9.71 -14.56
C ASP A 373 24.32 -9.57 -13.29
N LEU A 374 24.53 -8.52 -12.49
CA LEU A 374 23.78 -8.18 -11.27
C LEU A 374 22.82 -7.02 -11.47
N ARG A 375 22.68 -6.49 -12.70
CA ARG A 375 21.72 -5.43 -13.07
C ARG A 375 20.55 -6.02 -13.84
N MET A 376 19.40 -5.34 -13.80
CA MET A 376 18.29 -5.70 -14.66
C MET A 376 18.65 -5.50 -16.13
N THR A 377 18.15 -6.39 -16.98
CA THR A 377 18.24 -6.25 -18.42
C THR A 377 17.37 -5.10 -18.92
N LYS A 378 17.62 -4.66 -20.15
CA LYS A 378 16.80 -3.63 -20.83
C LYS A 378 15.33 -4.01 -20.90
N ASP A 379 15.05 -5.27 -21.22
CA ASP A 379 13.67 -5.79 -21.33
C ASP A 379 12.98 -5.84 -19.96
N GLU A 380 13.70 -6.22 -18.91
CA GLU A 380 13.18 -6.21 -17.54
C GLU A 380 12.81 -4.80 -17.07
N TRP A 381 13.62 -3.77 -17.42
CA TRP A 381 13.29 -2.37 -17.13
C TRP A 381 12.05 -1.92 -17.90
N THR A 382 11.92 -2.31 -19.16
CA THR A 382 10.74 -1.97 -19.98
C THR A 382 9.47 -2.63 -19.47
N ILE A 383 9.49 -3.93 -19.18
CA ILE A 383 8.32 -4.65 -18.65
C ILE A 383 7.86 -4.01 -17.34
N GLN A 384 8.78 -3.74 -16.44
CA GLN A 384 8.44 -3.14 -15.17
C GLN A 384 7.88 -1.72 -15.31
N GLY A 385 8.45 -0.89 -16.19
CA GLY A 385 7.91 0.43 -16.48
C GLY A 385 6.46 0.36 -17.00
N ILE A 386 6.15 -0.66 -17.81
CA ILE A 386 4.79 -0.91 -18.32
C ILE A 386 3.86 -1.31 -17.19
N ASP A 387 4.26 -2.23 -16.32
CA ASP A 387 3.44 -2.69 -15.19
C ASP A 387 3.10 -1.54 -14.24
N ILE A 388 4.11 -0.73 -13.86
CA ILE A 388 3.92 0.43 -13.00
C ILE A 388 2.98 1.45 -13.67
N ALA A 389 3.20 1.79 -14.95
CA ALA A 389 2.35 2.74 -15.66
C ALA A 389 0.91 2.23 -15.81
N SER A 390 0.73 0.91 -15.97
CA SER A 390 -0.58 0.26 -16.15
C SER A 390 -1.36 0.12 -14.84
N SER A 391 -0.67 0.12 -13.69
CA SER A 391 -1.30 0.14 -12.36
C SER A 391 -1.97 1.47 -12.01
N VAL A 392 -1.68 2.53 -12.76
CA VAL A 392 -2.20 3.88 -12.49
C VAL A 392 -3.59 4.03 -13.09
N ASP A 393 -4.59 4.09 -12.21
CA ASP A 393 -5.92 4.57 -12.57
C ASP A 393 -6.07 6.05 -12.20
N LEU A 394 -5.95 6.90 -13.22
CA LEU A 394 -6.06 8.34 -13.05
C LEU A 394 -7.46 8.77 -12.54
N ASP A 395 -8.46 7.91 -12.58
CA ASP A 395 -9.85 8.19 -12.14
C ASP A 395 -10.04 8.00 -10.64
N LEU A 396 -9.15 7.26 -9.98
CA LEU A 396 -9.27 6.87 -8.58
C LEU A 396 -8.31 7.62 -7.66
N ASP A 397 -7.07 7.87 -8.08
CA ASP A 397 -6.07 8.59 -7.27
C ASP A 397 -5.21 9.54 -8.12
N ILE A 398 -5.60 10.81 -8.16
CA ILE A 398 -4.88 11.84 -8.93
C ILE A 398 -3.55 12.21 -8.25
N THR A 399 -3.43 12.05 -6.93
CA THR A 399 -2.27 12.54 -6.17
C THR A 399 -1.12 11.54 -6.18
N GLY A 400 -1.41 10.25 -5.98
CA GLY A 400 -0.42 9.18 -6.09
C GLY A 400 -0.08 8.77 -7.52
N ALA A 401 -0.96 9.09 -8.50
CA ALA A 401 -0.73 8.78 -9.91
C ALA A 401 0.54 9.43 -10.48
N GLU A 402 0.78 10.71 -10.20
CA GLU A 402 1.99 11.39 -10.72
C GLU A 402 3.27 10.72 -10.21
N ASP A 403 3.35 10.46 -8.91
CA ASP A 403 4.51 9.83 -8.29
C ASP A 403 4.76 8.42 -8.84
N THR A 404 3.69 7.65 -9.03
CA THR A 404 3.77 6.30 -9.61
C THR A 404 4.22 6.36 -11.08
N LEU A 405 3.71 7.31 -11.85
CA LEU A 405 4.15 7.54 -13.23
C LEU A 405 5.60 8.01 -13.30
N TYR A 406 6.09 8.82 -12.36
CA TYR A 406 7.50 9.18 -12.29
C TYR A 406 8.40 7.95 -12.11
N LYS A 407 7.98 6.97 -11.31
CA LYS A 407 8.69 5.70 -11.16
C LYS A 407 8.71 4.88 -12.46
N ALA A 408 7.60 4.86 -13.21
CA ALA A 408 7.55 4.25 -14.54
C ALA A 408 8.51 4.96 -15.51
N LYS A 409 8.53 6.29 -15.52
CA LYS A 409 9.44 7.09 -16.37
C LYS A 409 10.90 6.77 -16.09
N MET A 410 11.30 6.68 -14.82
CA MET A 410 12.67 6.30 -14.44
C MET A 410 13.08 4.94 -15.02
N CYS A 411 12.16 3.97 -15.11
CA CYS A 411 12.44 2.67 -15.71
C CYS A 411 12.76 2.81 -17.22
N PHE A 412 12.02 3.65 -17.93
CA PHE A 412 12.23 3.87 -19.38
C PHE A 412 13.45 4.74 -19.70
N GLU A 413 13.76 5.73 -18.84
CA GLU A 413 15.00 6.52 -18.93
C GLU A 413 16.25 5.63 -18.83
N ARG A 414 16.20 4.58 -17.99
CA ARG A 414 17.30 3.62 -17.83
C ARG A 414 17.52 2.72 -19.04
N ASN A 415 16.51 2.56 -19.90
CA ASN A 415 16.63 1.85 -21.17
C ASN A 415 16.90 2.79 -22.37
N ASP A 416 16.94 4.11 -22.15
CA ASP A 416 16.91 5.11 -23.24
C ASP A 416 15.73 4.89 -24.20
N ASP A 417 14.60 4.40 -23.66
CA ASP A 417 13.39 4.15 -24.43
C ASP A 417 12.61 5.46 -24.61
N GLY A 418 13.11 6.30 -25.51
CA GLY A 418 12.53 7.61 -25.80
C GLY A 418 11.03 7.57 -26.14
N LYS A 419 10.53 6.45 -26.69
CA LYS A 419 9.12 6.29 -27.00
C LYS A 419 8.30 6.10 -25.72
N MET A 420 8.74 5.22 -24.82
CA MET A 420 8.05 4.98 -23.56
C MET A 420 8.19 6.13 -22.56
N ILE A 421 9.33 6.84 -22.56
CA ILE A 421 9.50 8.08 -21.78
C ILE A 421 8.45 9.11 -22.20
N ARG A 422 8.30 9.36 -23.51
CA ARG A 422 7.25 10.25 -24.03
C ARG A 422 5.85 9.80 -23.66
N ARG A 423 5.61 8.48 -23.65
CA ARG A 423 4.34 7.88 -23.24
C ARG A 423 3.98 8.25 -21.81
N VAL A 424 4.91 8.02 -20.88
CA VAL A 424 4.69 8.33 -19.46
C VAL A 424 4.64 9.83 -19.22
N ASP A 425 5.45 10.64 -19.91
CA ASP A 425 5.38 12.09 -19.83
C ASP A 425 4.00 12.63 -20.24
N ALA A 426 3.40 12.09 -21.30
CA ALA A 426 2.03 12.43 -21.70
C ALA A 426 1.01 12.05 -20.61
N MET A 427 1.18 10.88 -19.96
CA MET A 427 0.35 10.46 -18.83
C MET A 427 0.51 11.36 -17.60
N ILE A 428 1.74 11.81 -17.28
CA ILE A 428 2.01 12.76 -16.18
C ILE A 428 1.34 14.11 -16.49
N MET A 429 1.45 14.61 -17.72
CA MET A 429 0.75 15.83 -18.13
C MET A 429 -0.76 15.67 -17.98
N ALA A 430 -1.32 14.52 -18.39
CA ALA A 430 -2.74 14.22 -18.22
C ALA A 430 -3.17 14.17 -16.74
N ALA A 431 -2.35 13.59 -15.86
CA ALA A 431 -2.57 13.59 -14.42
C ALA A 431 -2.59 15.02 -13.84
N ARG A 432 -1.62 15.86 -14.24
CA ARG A 432 -1.55 17.28 -13.83
C ARG A 432 -2.74 18.11 -14.30
N VAL A 433 -3.19 17.90 -15.54
CA VAL A 433 -4.41 18.54 -16.07
C VAL A 433 -5.62 18.26 -15.18
N ARG A 434 -5.68 17.10 -14.52
CA ARG A 434 -6.77 16.74 -13.60
C ARG A 434 -6.69 17.47 -12.26
N ARG A 435 -5.51 17.93 -11.84
CA ARG A 435 -5.34 18.76 -10.63
C ARG A 435 -5.68 20.22 -10.85
N ILE A 436 -5.40 20.76 -12.04
CA ILE A 436 -5.65 22.16 -12.36
C ILE A 436 -7.13 22.33 -12.66
N GLN A 437 -7.83 23.18 -11.90
CA GLN A 437 -9.27 23.36 -12.07
C GLN A 437 -9.62 24.10 -13.37
N GLU A 438 -9.08 25.30 -13.61
CA GLU A 438 -9.35 26.08 -14.82
C GLU A 438 -8.18 27.01 -15.17
N GLY A 439 -8.13 27.49 -16.41
CA GLY A 439 -7.20 28.53 -16.84
C GLY A 439 -6.35 28.18 -18.07
N LYS A 440 -5.53 29.15 -18.49
CA LYS A 440 -4.67 29.05 -19.68
C LYS A 440 -3.66 27.91 -19.58
N GLU A 441 -3.11 27.68 -18.38
CA GLU A 441 -2.18 26.60 -18.10
C GLU A 441 -2.81 25.21 -18.32
N ARG A 442 -4.06 25.01 -17.86
CA ARG A 442 -4.81 23.76 -18.07
C ARG A 442 -5.00 23.48 -19.55
N MET A 443 -5.41 24.48 -20.34
CA MET A 443 -5.60 24.32 -21.79
C MET A 443 -4.29 24.02 -22.52
N GLU A 444 -3.20 24.74 -22.21
CA GLU A 444 -1.90 24.50 -22.83
C GLU A 444 -1.37 23.10 -22.51
N LEU A 445 -1.48 22.68 -21.25
CA LEU A 445 -1.03 21.36 -20.81
C LEU A 445 -1.90 20.23 -21.40
N SER A 446 -3.21 20.44 -21.49
CA SER A 446 -4.15 19.50 -22.13
C SER A 446 -3.84 19.34 -23.62
N SER A 447 -3.62 20.44 -24.34
CA SER A 447 -3.28 20.41 -25.76
C SER A 447 -1.97 19.66 -26.02
N LYS A 448 -0.95 19.90 -25.19
CA LYS A 448 0.33 19.18 -25.25
C LYS A 448 0.15 17.68 -25.00
N ALA A 449 -0.57 17.30 -23.94
CA ALA A 449 -0.83 15.90 -23.60
C ALA A 449 -1.61 15.16 -24.70
N VAL A 450 -2.69 15.75 -25.21
CA VAL A 450 -3.48 15.18 -26.31
C VAL A 450 -2.64 15.01 -27.57
N THR A 451 -1.82 16.00 -27.92
CA THR A 451 -0.94 15.93 -29.10
C THR A 451 0.05 14.78 -28.96
N GLU A 452 0.69 14.64 -27.80
CA GLU A 452 1.61 13.54 -27.53
C GLU A 452 0.91 12.17 -27.57
N PHE A 453 -0.26 12.05 -26.95
CA PHE A 453 -1.05 10.81 -27.02
C PHE A 453 -1.36 10.39 -28.45
N LEU A 454 -1.81 11.33 -29.29
CA LEU A 454 -2.10 11.05 -30.70
C LEU A 454 -0.84 10.65 -31.49
N GLN A 455 0.29 11.32 -31.27
CA GLN A 455 1.56 10.97 -31.92
C GLN A 455 2.06 9.58 -31.50
N LEU A 456 1.73 9.13 -30.29
CA LEU A 456 2.10 7.83 -29.75
C LEU A 456 1.06 6.73 -30.04
N GLY A 457 -0.06 7.06 -30.69
CA GLY A 457 -1.15 6.13 -30.98
C GLY A 457 -2.06 5.79 -29.79
N MET A 458 -1.99 6.56 -28.70
CA MET A 458 -2.81 6.44 -27.50
C MET A 458 -4.16 7.16 -27.68
N VAL A 459 -4.97 6.65 -28.62
CA VAL A 459 -6.21 7.33 -29.04
C VAL A 459 -7.25 7.34 -27.93
N ASP A 460 -7.35 6.28 -27.13
CA ASP A 460 -8.34 6.19 -26.04
C ASP A 460 -8.01 7.15 -24.90
N GLU A 461 -6.74 7.29 -24.53
CA GLU A 461 -6.28 8.24 -23.52
C GLU A 461 -6.45 9.69 -23.99
N ALA A 462 -6.20 9.97 -25.28
CA ALA A 462 -6.49 11.26 -25.89
C ALA A 462 -7.99 11.60 -25.84
N ILE A 463 -8.86 10.65 -26.20
CA ILE A 463 -10.32 10.82 -26.14
C ILE A 463 -10.76 11.07 -24.69
N SER A 464 -10.30 10.26 -23.74
CA SER A 464 -10.65 10.39 -22.32
C SER A 464 -10.25 11.76 -21.75
N LEU A 465 -9.06 12.26 -22.09
CA LEU A 465 -8.62 13.58 -21.66
C LEU A 465 -9.44 14.71 -22.31
N LEU A 466 -9.76 14.58 -23.60
CA LEU A 466 -10.56 15.56 -24.33
C LEU A 466 -12.00 15.65 -23.81
N GLU A 467 -12.64 14.52 -23.53
CA GLU A 467 -14.01 14.45 -22.98
C GLU A 467 -14.14 15.18 -21.64
N ARG A 468 -13.05 15.27 -20.87
CA ARG A 468 -13.02 15.89 -19.53
C ARG A 468 -12.51 17.32 -19.50
N THR A 469 -11.88 17.77 -20.58
CA THR A 469 -11.34 19.13 -20.71
C THR A 469 -12.20 20.02 -21.61
N SER A 470 -13.19 19.45 -22.28
CA SER A 470 -14.02 20.13 -23.27
C SER A 470 -15.41 20.50 -22.73
N ASP A 471 -15.62 21.80 -22.50
CA ASP A 471 -16.94 22.44 -22.57
C ASP A 471 -17.18 23.08 -23.96
N ASN A 472 -16.34 22.74 -24.96
CA ASN A 472 -16.24 23.44 -26.23
C ASN A 472 -16.85 22.60 -27.38
N PRO A 473 -17.91 23.10 -28.06
CA PRO A 473 -18.58 22.39 -29.16
C PRO A 473 -17.66 22.00 -30.34
N TYR A 474 -16.54 22.70 -30.54
CA TYR A 474 -15.60 22.40 -31.62
C TYR A 474 -14.73 21.16 -31.34
N LEU A 475 -14.51 20.83 -30.06
CA LEU A 475 -13.74 19.65 -29.64
C LEU A 475 -14.60 18.36 -29.68
N GLU A 476 -15.92 18.45 -29.55
CA GLU A 476 -16.83 17.30 -29.74
C GLU A 476 -16.70 16.67 -31.13
N ARG A 477 -16.50 17.49 -32.17
CA ARG A 477 -16.31 17.02 -33.54
C ARG A 477 -14.97 16.28 -33.69
N ALA A 478 -13.92 16.74 -33.00
CA ALA A 478 -12.63 16.07 -32.96
C ALA A 478 -12.71 14.73 -32.19
N ILE A 479 -13.40 14.70 -31.05
CA ILE A 479 -13.67 13.45 -30.29
C ILE A 479 -14.43 12.45 -31.17
N LYS A 480 -15.45 12.90 -31.91
CA LYS A 480 -16.22 12.06 -32.82
C LYS A 480 -15.37 11.50 -33.96
N MET A 481 -14.46 12.30 -34.52
CA MET A 481 -13.50 11.84 -35.53
C MET A 481 -12.51 10.81 -34.96
N LEU A 482 -11.97 11.05 -33.77
CA LEU A 482 -11.07 10.11 -33.09
C LEU A 482 -11.77 8.78 -32.77
N LYS A 483 -13.02 8.82 -32.30
CA LYS A 483 -13.86 7.63 -32.09
C LYS A 483 -14.16 6.86 -33.38
N CYS A 484 -14.20 7.54 -34.53
CA CYS A 484 -14.32 6.90 -35.84
C CYS A 484 -12.99 6.28 -36.31
N LEU A 485 -11.85 6.93 -36.05
CA LEU A 485 -10.50 6.40 -36.33
C LEU A 485 -10.14 5.19 -35.46
N ARG A 486 -10.82 5.03 -34.32
CA ARG A 486 -10.73 3.88 -33.41
C ARG A 486 -11.31 2.58 -34.01
N LYS A 487 -12.24 2.68 -34.97
CA LYS A 487 -12.83 1.53 -35.69
C LYS A 487 -12.02 1.23 -36.93
#